data_AF-A0A8I2DV37-F1
#
_entry.id   AF-A0A8I2DV37-F1
#
_cell.length_a   1.000
_cell.length_b   1.000
_cell.length_c   1.000
_cell.angle_alpha   90.00
_cell.angle_beta   90.00
_cell.angle_gamma   90.00
#
_symmetry.space_group_name_H-M   'P 1'
#
loop_
_entity.id
_entity.type
_entity.pdbx_description
1 polymer ?
#
loop_
_entity_poly.entity_id
_entity_poly.type
_entity_poly.pdbx_seq_one_letter_code
_entity_poly.pdbx_strand_id
1 'polypeptide(L)'
;MARLGTGIGWRPEIADVVEAMPGIDWVEAVSENLCPGHLPDSLLRLRERGVTVVPHGVSLGLGGADRPDAGRLAALAERAEVLGSPLVTEHIAFVRAGGALTASPSLEAGHLLPVPRTRDALDVLCANVRIAQDALPVPLAVENIAALVSWPDEELTEGQFLYELADRTGVRLLIDVANLHTNHVNLGEDPARALGELPLEAIAYVHVAGGFERDGVWHDSHAHPVPRPVLDILTDLASRVAPPGVLLERDENFPDGDELRGEVEAIRVAVEKGRAAATGTGAAARTLRTGADAGSGSAADDAVRQRLGLAQAALLSALVAGSPVPEGFDRVRLGVQARALAGKRADVVGKVAPELPVILGARYRPAFLAYAQGCPMTGGYRRDALDFVAHVLRTAPGDEDPGVRRELRQWWLERSGPVPRSARPGARLARATRRVLLRR
;
A
#
# COMPACT_ATOMS: atom_id res chain seq x y z
N MET A 1 24.50 5.59 -2.12
CA MET A 1 23.41 5.27 -3.06
C MET A 1 23.50 6.25 -4.21
N ALA A 2 23.21 5.84 -5.45
CA ALA A 2 23.11 6.78 -6.56
C ALA A 2 22.00 7.80 -6.27
N ARG A 3 22.19 9.06 -6.66
CA ARG A 3 21.11 10.05 -6.59
C ARG A 3 20.13 9.76 -7.72
N LEU A 4 18.87 9.54 -7.38
CA LEU A 4 17.78 9.29 -8.32
C LEU A 4 17.27 10.59 -8.95
N GLY A 5 17.32 11.72 -8.22
CA GLY A 5 16.75 12.99 -8.69
C GLY A 5 15.23 13.04 -8.54
N THR A 6 14.53 13.74 -9.43
CA THR A 6 13.07 13.87 -9.37
C THR A 6 12.40 12.86 -10.29
N GLY A 7 11.50 12.06 -9.73
CA GLY A 7 10.76 11.01 -10.42
C GLY A 7 9.25 11.21 -10.35
N ILE A 8 8.52 10.28 -10.96
CA ILE A 8 7.05 10.23 -10.96
C ILE A 8 6.57 8.78 -10.87
N GLY A 9 5.47 8.57 -10.16
CA GLY A 9 4.78 7.29 -10.13
C GLY A 9 4.29 6.89 -11.52
N TRP A 10 4.67 5.72 -11.99
CA TRP A 10 4.15 5.14 -13.23
C TRP A 10 2.81 4.47 -12.95
N ARG A 11 1.80 4.82 -13.75
CA ARG A 11 0.50 4.13 -13.82
C ARG A 11 0.17 3.87 -15.29
N PRO A 12 -0.51 2.77 -15.64
CA PRO A 12 -0.90 2.48 -17.02
C PRO A 12 -1.60 3.66 -17.72
N GLU A 13 -2.41 4.41 -16.99
CA GLU A 13 -3.23 5.53 -17.46
C GLU A 13 -2.41 6.75 -17.90
N ILE A 14 -1.21 6.95 -17.33
CA ILE A 14 -0.30 8.05 -17.67
C ILE A 14 1.02 7.56 -18.28
N ALA A 15 1.08 6.29 -18.70
CA ALA A 15 2.30 5.66 -19.17
C ALA A 15 2.96 6.44 -20.33
N ASP A 16 2.16 6.89 -21.30
CA ASP A 16 2.67 7.63 -22.47
C ASP A 16 3.16 9.04 -22.08
N VAL A 17 2.49 9.68 -21.12
CA VAL A 17 2.89 11.00 -20.60
C VAL A 17 4.22 10.91 -19.86
N VAL A 18 4.35 9.92 -18.97
CA VAL A 18 5.58 9.66 -18.21
C VAL A 18 6.73 9.30 -19.15
N GLU A 19 6.47 8.44 -20.14
CA GLU A 19 7.46 8.09 -21.15
C GLU A 19 7.93 9.33 -21.93
N ALA A 20 7.02 10.19 -22.36
CA ALA A 20 7.36 11.38 -23.12
C ALA A 20 7.96 12.52 -22.26
N MET A 21 8.04 12.39 -20.93
CA MET A 21 8.46 13.46 -20.04
C MET A 21 9.99 13.65 -20.04
N PRO A 22 10.53 14.79 -20.55
CA PRO A 22 11.95 15.09 -20.44
C PRO A 22 12.43 15.22 -18.99
N GLY A 23 13.63 14.70 -18.71
CA GLY A 23 14.31 14.83 -17.42
C GLY A 23 13.74 13.96 -16.29
N ILE A 24 13.03 12.88 -16.64
CA ILE A 24 12.65 11.82 -15.70
C ILE A 24 13.68 10.68 -15.80
N ASP A 25 14.49 10.55 -14.76
CA ASP A 25 15.57 9.54 -14.68
C ASP A 25 15.14 8.27 -13.94
N TRP A 26 13.99 8.32 -13.27
CA TRP A 26 13.43 7.17 -12.57
C TRP A 26 11.91 7.29 -12.37
N VAL A 27 11.27 6.13 -12.28
CA VAL A 27 9.84 5.98 -11.99
C VAL A 27 9.63 4.91 -10.93
N GLU A 28 8.50 4.98 -10.26
CA GLU A 28 8.06 3.94 -9.34
C GLU A 28 6.82 3.23 -9.89
N ALA A 29 6.75 1.91 -9.76
CA ALA A 29 5.58 1.13 -10.14
C ALA A 29 5.09 0.29 -8.97
N VAL A 30 3.77 0.26 -8.76
CA VAL A 30 3.15 -0.62 -7.75
C VAL A 30 3.42 -2.07 -8.12
N SER A 31 4.16 -2.74 -7.26
CA SER A 31 4.71 -4.09 -7.48
C SER A 31 3.60 -5.10 -7.78
N GLU A 32 2.51 -5.08 -7.01
CA GLU A 32 1.38 -5.98 -7.16
C GLU A 32 0.65 -5.85 -8.50
N ASN A 33 0.79 -4.70 -9.18
CA ASN A 33 0.21 -4.47 -10.51
C ASN A 33 1.10 -4.98 -11.65
N LEU A 34 2.33 -5.43 -11.35
CA LEU A 34 3.25 -5.95 -12.34
C LEU A 34 3.22 -7.47 -12.41
N CYS A 35 3.22 -7.97 -13.64
CA CYS A 35 3.43 -9.38 -13.97
C CYS A 35 4.88 -9.57 -14.44
N PRO A 36 5.75 -10.28 -13.70
CA PRO A 36 7.14 -10.50 -14.11
C PRO A 36 7.30 -11.08 -15.52
N GLY A 37 6.40 -12.00 -15.91
CA GLY A 37 6.41 -12.60 -17.25
C GLY A 37 5.83 -11.72 -18.36
N HIS A 38 5.25 -10.56 -18.04
CA HIS A 38 4.65 -9.65 -19.01
C HIS A 38 4.67 -8.21 -18.47
N LEU A 39 5.85 -7.60 -18.48
CA LEU A 39 5.98 -6.18 -18.15
C LEU A 39 5.29 -5.31 -19.22
N PRO A 40 4.64 -4.19 -18.83
CA PRO A 40 4.13 -3.19 -19.76
C PRO A 40 5.21 -2.66 -20.72
N ASP A 41 4.86 -2.51 -22.00
CA ASP A 41 5.81 -2.06 -23.05
C ASP A 41 6.43 -0.69 -22.74
N SER A 42 5.67 0.22 -22.13
CA SER A 42 6.19 1.54 -21.73
C SER A 42 7.27 1.46 -20.65
N LEU A 43 7.16 0.53 -19.69
CA LEU A 43 8.23 0.27 -18.71
C LEU A 43 9.47 -0.33 -19.37
N LEU A 44 9.30 -1.20 -20.39
CA LEU A 44 10.42 -1.72 -21.16
C LEU A 44 11.16 -0.60 -21.90
N ARG A 45 10.42 0.28 -22.61
CA ARG A 45 11.00 1.43 -23.32
C ARG A 45 11.68 2.44 -22.39
N LEU A 46 11.10 2.70 -21.21
CA LEU A 46 11.74 3.51 -20.17
C LEU A 46 13.07 2.90 -19.73
N ARG A 47 13.10 1.59 -19.46
CA ARG A 47 14.33 0.88 -19.06
C ARG A 47 15.39 0.86 -20.17
N GLU A 48 15.00 0.67 -21.43
CA GLU A 48 15.91 0.74 -22.58
C GLU A 48 16.58 2.11 -22.71
N ARG A 49 15.92 3.18 -22.26
CA ARG A 49 16.48 4.54 -22.18
C ARG A 49 17.35 4.80 -20.95
N GLY A 50 17.47 3.84 -20.05
CA GLY A 50 18.22 3.97 -18.79
C GLY A 50 17.43 4.55 -17.63
N VAL A 51 16.10 4.65 -17.73
CA VAL A 51 15.24 5.09 -16.62
C VAL A 51 15.17 3.98 -15.58
N THR A 52 15.49 4.32 -14.32
CA THR A 52 15.39 3.37 -13.20
C THR A 52 13.94 3.10 -12.86
N VAL A 53 13.55 1.84 -12.66
CA VAL A 53 12.20 1.48 -12.19
C VAL A 53 12.31 0.88 -10.80
N VAL A 54 11.66 1.52 -9.81
CA VAL A 54 11.58 1.04 -8.43
C VAL A 54 10.23 0.35 -8.21
N PRO A 55 10.17 -0.94 -7.84
CA PRO A 55 8.93 -1.57 -7.44
C PRO A 55 8.59 -1.19 -6.00
N HIS A 56 7.36 -0.73 -5.82
CA HIS A 56 6.80 -0.33 -4.54
C HIS A 56 5.67 -1.27 -4.13
N GLY A 57 5.85 -1.99 -3.04
CA GLY A 57 4.89 -2.94 -2.50
C GLY A 57 3.82 -2.25 -1.66
N VAL A 58 2.59 -2.78 -1.70
CA VAL A 58 1.46 -2.28 -0.89
C VAL A 58 0.81 -3.38 -0.04
N SER A 59 1.33 -4.61 -0.08
CA SER A 59 0.62 -5.78 0.42
C SER A 59 1.40 -6.72 1.34
N LEU A 60 2.68 -6.47 1.69
CA LEU A 60 3.42 -7.37 2.59
C LEU A 60 2.89 -7.26 4.02
N GLY A 61 2.65 -6.03 4.49
CA GLY A 61 2.14 -5.77 5.83
C GLY A 61 3.20 -6.06 6.90
N LEU A 62 4.41 -5.51 6.73
CA LEU A 62 5.57 -5.76 7.60
C LEU A 62 5.32 -5.40 9.07
N GLY A 63 4.36 -4.51 9.35
CA GLY A 63 3.92 -4.13 10.68
C GLY A 63 2.98 -5.11 11.37
N GLY A 64 2.56 -6.19 10.69
CA GLY A 64 1.68 -7.21 11.26
C GLY A 64 2.37 -8.12 12.27
N ALA A 65 1.60 -8.66 13.21
CA ALA A 65 2.10 -9.63 14.19
C ALA A 65 2.56 -10.96 13.58
N ASP A 66 1.93 -11.37 12.47
CA ASP A 66 2.37 -12.51 11.68
C ASP A 66 3.70 -12.23 10.98
N ARG A 67 4.44 -13.30 10.67
CA ARG A 67 5.63 -13.19 9.83
C ARG A 67 5.23 -12.86 8.39
N PRO A 68 6.08 -12.14 7.62
CA PRO A 68 5.79 -11.83 6.23
C PRO A 68 5.57 -13.11 5.41
N ASP A 69 4.59 -13.07 4.50
CA ASP A 69 4.28 -14.21 3.64
C ASP A 69 5.43 -14.49 2.66
N ALA A 70 5.97 -15.72 2.71
CA ALA A 70 7.11 -16.11 1.89
C ALA A 70 6.81 -16.06 0.38
N GLY A 71 5.57 -16.34 -0.03
CA GLY A 71 5.15 -16.26 -1.43
C GLY A 71 5.12 -14.82 -1.95
N ARG A 72 4.63 -13.87 -1.14
CA ARG A 72 4.64 -12.44 -1.48
C ARG A 72 6.06 -11.88 -1.51
N LEU A 73 6.92 -12.29 -0.58
CA LEU A 73 8.34 -11.92 -0.61
C LEU A 73 9.03 -12.42 -1.89
N ALA A 74 8.84 -13.69 -2.24
CA ALA A 74 9.37 -14.25 -3.48
C ALA A 74 8.85 -13.49 -4.72
N ALA A 75 7.57 -13.13 -4.74
CA ALA A 75 6.98 -12.36 -5.83
C ALA A 75 7.51 -10.92 -5.90
N LEU A 76 7.82 -10.28 -4.77
CA LEU A 76 8.47 -8.95 -4.75
C LEU A 76 9.93 -9.06 -5.23
N ALA A 77 10.65 -10.08 -4.78
CA ALA A 77 12.01 -10.38 -5.22
C ALA A 77 12.09 -10.58 -6.74
N GLU A 78 11.22 -11.42 -7.31
CA GLU A 78 11.15 -11.66 -8.76
C GLU A 78 10.93 -10.36 -9.55
N ARG A 79 10.05 -9.48 -9.08
CA ARG A 79 9.80 -8.18 -9.73
C ARG A 79 11.01 -7.27 -9.65
N ALA A 80 11.71 -7.24 -8.53
CA ALA A 80 12.94 -6.47 -8.38
C ALA A 80 14.01 -6.93 -9.38
N GLU A 81 14.18 -8.24 -9.54
CA GLU A 81 15.12 -8.84 -10.49
C GLU A 81 14.75 -8.53 -11.94
N VAL A 82 13.50 -8.76 -12.34
CA VAL A 82 13.06 -8.53 -13.72
C VAL A 82 13.17 -7.05 -14.10
N LEU A 83 12.92 -6.14 -13.16
CA LEU A 83 13.10 -4.69 -13.36
C LEU A 83 14.58 -4.27 -13.34
N GLY A 84 15.48 -5.08 -12.78
CA GLY A 84 16.86 -4.69 -12.52
C GLY A 84 16.94 -3.54 -11.52
N SER A 85 16.04 -3.53 -10.54
CA SER A 85 15.84 -2.39 -9.64
C SER A 85 16.96 -2.29 -8.60
N PRO A 86 17.42 -1.08 -8.21
CA PRO A 86 18.47 -0.94 -7.19
C PRO A 86 17.96 -1.09 -5.75
N LEU A 87 16.64 -1.06 -5.53
CA LEU A 87 15.99 -1.31 -4.25
C LEU A 87 14.53 -1.72 -4.47
N VAL A 88 13.87 -2.16 -3.39
CA VAL A 88 12.41 -2.25 -3.33
C VAL A 88 11.89 -1.44 -2.15
N THR A 89 10.63 -1.03 -2.22
CA THR A 89 9.97 -0.33 -1.11
C THR A 89 8.67 -1.00 -0.67
N GLU A 90 8.30 -0.77 0.58
CA GLU A 90 7.06 -1.21 1.23
C GLU A 90 6.79 -0.30 2.44
N HIS A 91 5.63 -0.42 3.08
CA HIS A 91 5.15 0.38 4.18
C HIS A 91 5.38 -0.26 5.54
N ILE A 92 5.48 0.63 6.53
CA ILE A 92 5.38 0.32 7.95
C ILE A 92 3.90 0.26 8.34
N ALA A 93 3.22 -0.75 7.80
CA ALA A 93 1.79 -0.95 8.01
C ALA A 93 1.51 -2.41 8.30
N PHE A 94 0.37 -2.66 8.96
CA PHE A 94 -0.27 -3.97 8.91
C PHE A 94 -1.48 -3.90 7.98
N VAL A 95 -1.76 -4.97 7.25
CA VAL A 95 -2.91 -5.03 6.31
C VAL A 95 -3.85 -6.20 6.62
N ARG A 96 -3.42 -7.10 7.51
CA ARG A 96 -4.11 -8.32 7.94
C ARG A 96 -3.85 -8.56 9.41
N ALA A 97 -4.80 -9.20 10.07
CA ALA A 97 -4.67 -9.68 11.44
C ALA A 97 -5.61 -10.87 11.69
N GLY A 98 -5.39 -11.58 12.79
CA GLY A 98 -6.17 -12.75 13.18
C GLY A 98 -5.50 -14.07 12.82
N GLY A 99 -6.27 -15.13 12.61
CA GLY A 99 -5.76 -16.45 12.22
C GLY A 99 -5.24 -17.29 13.38
N ALA A 100 -4.26 -18.15 13.09
CA ALA A 100 -3.76 -19.14 14.03
C ALA A 100 -3.10 -18.52 15.27
N LEU A 101 -2.39 -17.38 15.10
CA LEU A 101 -1.68 -16.69 16.17
C LEU A 101 -2.62 -16.22 17.29
N THR A 102 -3.83 -15.79 16.94
CA THR A 102 -4.82 -15.22 17.86
C THR A 102 -6.01 -16.15 18.11
N ALA A 103 -6.05 -17.31 17.45
CA ALA A 103 -7.21 -18.21 17.39
C ALA A 103 -8.51 -17.47 16.99
N SER A 104 -8.42 -16.53 16.05
CA SER A 104 -9.56 -15.76 15.52
C SER A 104 -9.66 -15.90 13.98
N PRO A 105 -10.78 -15.50 13.36
CA PRO A 105 -10.85 -15.42 11.90
C PRO A 105 -9.74 -14.54 11.33
N SER A 106 -9.18 -14.92 10.18
CA SER A 106 -8.26 -14.07 9.42
C SER A 106 -9.04 -12.94 8.75
N LEU A 107 -8.59 -11.71 8.97
CA LEU A 107 -9.20 -10.50 8.44
C LEU A 107 -8.20 -9.75 7.57
N GLU A 108 -8.70 -9.10 6.53
CA GLU A 108 -7.91 -8.24 5.64
C GLU A 108 -8.57 -6.87 5.51
N ALA A 109 -7.77 -5.82 5.69
CA ALA A 109 -8.22 -4.43 5.60
C ALA A 109 -8.44 -3.99 4.15
N GLY A 110 -7.72 -4.61 3.20
CA GLY A 110 -7.61 -4.14 1.82
C GLY A 110 -6.80 -2.84 1.66
N HIS A 111 -6.26 -2.32 2.76
CA HIS A 111 -5.51 -1.07 2.79
C HIS A 111 -4.53 -1.08 3.95
N LEU A 112 -3.60 -0.12 3.94
CA LEU A 112 -2.61 0.09 4.97
C LEU A 112 -3.28 0.56 6.27
N LEU A 113 -2.88 -0.01 7.41
CA LEU A 113 -3.29 0.43 8.74
C LEU A 113 -2.07 0.73 9.60
N PRO A 114 -2.16 1.77 10.46
CA PRO A 114 -1.03 2.22 11.27
C PRO A 114 -0.63 1.17 12.28
N VAL A 115 0.66 1.07 12.59
CA VAL A 115 1.15 0.20 13.67
C VAL A 115 1.17 0.95 15.00
N PRO A 116 0.99 0.27 16.15
CA PRO A 116 1.22 0.91 17.44
C PRO A 116 2.70 1.25 17.57
N ARG A 117 3.04 2.50 17.91
CA ARG A 117 4.43 2.93 18.14
C ARG A 117 4.92 2.58 19.56
N THR A 118 4.85 1.29 19.89
CA THR A 118 5.36 0.71 21.15
C THR A 118 6.66 -0.05 20.91
N ARG A 119 7.46 -0.28 21.96
CA ARG A 119 8.69 -1.10 21.90
C ARG A 119 8.40 -2.53 21.44
N ASP A 120 7.34 -3.15 21.97
CA ASP A 120 6.89 -4.50 21.58
C ASP A 120 6.59 -4.58 20.07
N ALA A 121 5.88 -3.59 19.53
CA ALA A 121 5.54 -3.55 18.11
C ALA A 121 6.76 -3.28 17.22
N LEU A 122 7.66 -2.41 17.69
CA LEU A 122 8.94 -2.15 17.03
C LEU A 122 9.79 -3.41 16.95
N ASP A 123 9.85 -4.23 18.01
CA ASP A 123 10.61 -5.48 18.02
C ASP A 123 10.07 -6.48 16.98
N VAL A 124 8.74 -6.61 16.89
CA VAL A 124 8.10 -7.44 15.86
C VAL A 124 8.36 -6.92 14.46
N LEU A 125 8.23 -5.61 14.24
CA LEU A 125 8.52 -4.98 12.96
C LEU A 125 9.99 -5.17 12.56
N CYS A 126 10.94 -4.99 13.48
CA CYS A 126 12.35 -5.23 13.22
C CYS A 126 12.61 -6.68 12.77
N ALA A 127 11.99 -7.65 13.44
CA ALA A 127 12.09 -9.06 13.05
C ALA A 127 11.50 -9.32 11.66
N ASN A 128 10.35 -8.72 11.34
CA ASN A 128 9.72 -8.86 10.03
C ASN A 128 10.53 -8.19 8.91
N VAL A 129 11.12 -7.02 9.18
CA VAL A 129 12.02 -6.31 8.26
C VAL A 129 13.26 -7.14 7.96
N ARG A 130 13.87 -7.78 8.97
CA ARG A 130 15.01 -8.70 8.76
C ARG A 130 14.64 -9.90 7.89
N ILE A 131 13.49 -10.54 8.14
CA ILE A 131 12.98 -11.62 7.28
C ILE A 131 12.82 -11.15 5.83
N ALA A 132 12.29 -9.94 5.63
CA ALA A 132 12.14 -9.37 4.30
C ALA A 132 13.50 -9.07 3.64
N GLN A 133 14.43 -8.44 4.36
CA GLN A 133 15.78 -8.17 3.87
C GLN A 133 16.53 -9.45 3.46
N ASP A 134 16.40 -10.53 4.24
CA ASP A 134 17.02 -11.82 3.93
C ASP A 134 16.43 -12.49 2.67
N ALA A 135 15.16 -12.22 2.37
CA ALA A 135 14.45 -12.80 1.23
C ALA A 135 14.58 -11.97 -0.07
N LEU A 136 14.95 -10.70 0.04
CA LEU A 136 15.00 -9.76 -1.08
C LEU A 136 16.41 -9.68 -1.69
N PRO A 137 16.53 -9.65 -3.03
CA PRO A 137 17.83 -9.64 -3.72
C PRO A 137 18.51 -8.26 -3.69
N VAL A 138 17.80 -7.23 -3.22
CA VAL A 138 18.21 -5.83 -3.22
C VAL A 138 17.77 -5.17 -1.92
N PRO A 139 18.38 -4.02 -1.54
CA PRO A 139 17.99 -3.30 -0.32
C PRO A 139 16.48 -3.00 -0.25
N LEU A 140 15.94 -3.09 0.97
CA LEU A 140 14.59 -2.67 1.30
C LEU A 140 14.60 -1.24 1.85
N ALA A 141 13.69 -0.39 1.38
CA ALA A 141 13.28 0.82 2.10
C ALA A 141 11.85 0.69 2.62
N VAL A 142 11.57 1.26 3.78
CA VAL A 142 10.25 1.23 4.40
C VAL A 142 9.64 2.61 4.56
N GLU A 143 8.33 2.71 4.35
CA GLU A 143 7.59 3.97 4.27
C GLU A 143 6.70 4.25 5.48
N ASN A 144 6.67 5.51 5.93
CA ASN A 144 5.71 6.01 6.91
C ASN A 144 4.35 6.25 6.25
N ILE A 145 3.26 5.97 6.96
CA ILE A 145 1.91 6.05 6.39
C ILE A 145 1.10 7.20 6.96
N ALA A 146 0.13 7.70 6.19
CA ALA A 146 -0.95 8.51 6.71
C ALA A 146 -1.83 7.69 7.67
N ALA A 147 -2.15 8.28 8.82
CA ALA A 147 -2.99 7.67 9.84
C ALA A 147 -4.19 8.58 10.17
N LEU A 148 -5.37 7.96 10.25
CA LEU A 148 -6.59 8.62 10.72
C LEU A 148 -6.83 8.41 12.22
N VAL A 149 -6.23 7.34 12.75
CA VAL A 149 -6.35 6.93 14.15
C VAL A 149 -4.97 6.70 14.75
N SER A 150 -4.79 7.18 15.98
CA SER A 150 -3.64 6.82 16.82
C SER A 150 -3.96 5.56 17.61
N TRP A 151 -2.94 4.76 17.84
CA TRP A 151 -3.04 3.68 18.82
C TRP A 151 -3.07 4.25 20.24
N PRO A 152 -3.80 3.63 21.18
CA PRO A 152 -3.60 3.92 22.59
C PRO A 152 -2.18 3.50 22.99
N ASP A 153 -1.62 4.19 24.00
CA ASP A 153 -0.36 3.83 24.65
C ASP A 153 0.90 3.90 23.76
N GLU A 154 0.94 4.81 22.79
CA GLU A 154 2.17 5.05 22.03
C GLU A 154 3.31 5.54 22.93
N GLU A 155 4.46 4.89 22.81
CA GLU A 155 5.65 5.15 23.62
C GLU A 155 6.69 5.99 22.89
N LEU A 156 6.62 6.01 21.56
CA LEU A 156 7.57 6.63 20.65
C LEU A 156 6.85 7.60 19.71
N THR A 157 7.48 8.73 19.42
CA THR A 157 7.06 9.58 18.30
C THR A 157 7.34 8.89 16.96
N GLU A 158 6.76 9.40 15.87
CA GLU A 158 7.01 8.88 14.51
C GLU A 158 8.51 8.87 14.19
N GLY A 159 9.18 10.00 14.41
CA GLY A 159 10.60 10.13 14.14
C GLY A 159 11.46 9.19 14.99
N GLN A 160 11.14 9.03 16.28
CA GLN A 160 11.83 8.06 17.15
C GLN A 160 11.62 6.60 16.71
N PHE A 161 10.39 6.26 16.32
CA PHE A 161 10.05 4.90 15.86
C PHE A 161 10.80 4.55 14.58
N LEU A 162 10.84 5.47 13.60
CA LEU A 162 11.60 5.32 12.35
C LEU A 162 13.11 5.30 12.58
N TYR A 163 13.61 6.14 13.50
CA TYR A 163 15.02 6.14 13.88
C TYR A 163 15.45 4.78 14.43
N GLU A 164 14.74 4.27 15.43
CA GLU A 164 15.08 3.00 16.08
C GLU A 164 14.93 1.82 15.11
N LEU A 165 13.94 1.85 14.22
CA LEU A 165 13.80 0.82 13.18
C LEU A 165 15.02 0.78 12.26
N ALA A 166 15.41 1.93 11.69
CA ALA A 166 16.56 2.03 10.80
C ALA A 166 17.87 1.70 11.52
N ASP A 167 18.06 2.16 12.75
CA ASP A 167 19.25 1.87 13.56
C ASP A 167 19.39 0.36 13.81
N ARG A 168 18.32 -0.32 14.22
CA ARG A 168 18.37 -1.75 14.58
C ARG A 168 18.42 -2.73 13.40
N THR A 169 17.99 -2.31 12.22
CA THR A 169 17.85 -3.20 11.05
C THR A 169 18.72 -2.81 9.86
N GLY A 170 19.23 -1.57 9.84
CA GLY A 170 19.89 -1.00 8.67
C GLY A 170 18.97 -0.81 7.46
N VAL A 171 17.65 -0.93 7.63
CA VAL A 171 16.68 -0.69 6.54
C VAL A 171 16.76 0.77 6.10
N ARG A 172 16.49 1.01 4.81
CA ARG A 172 16.37 2.37 4.29
C ARG A 172 14.98 2.93 4.62
N LEU A 173 14.85 4.25 4.55
CA LEU A 173 13.56 4.92 4.76
C LEU A 173 13.08 5.57 3.46
N LEU A 174 11.83 5.30 3.10
CA LEU A 174 11.06 6.11 2.17
C LEU A 174 10.25 7.08 3.02
N ILE A 175 10.50 8.37 2.93
CA ILE A 175 9.76 9.36 3.72
C ILE A 175 8.70 10.00 2.85
N ASP A 176 7.44 9.81 3.18
CA ASP A 176 6.35 10.51 2.54
C ASP A 176 5.99 11.76 3.35
N VAL A 177 6.25 12.93 2.74
CA VAL A 177 5.96 14.23 3.36
C VAL A 177 4.47 14.60 3.27
N ALA A 178 3.71 14.00 2.35
CA ALA A 178 2.26 14.12 2.33
C ALA A 178 1.63 13.34 3.50
N ASN A 179 2.21 12.19 3.86
CA ASN A 179 1.82 11.46 5.07
C ASN A 179 2.14 12.25 6.35
N LEU A 180 3.30 12.92 6.43
CA LEU A 180 3.60 13.83 7.55
C LEU A 180 2.58 14.97 7.65
N HIS A 181 2.18 15.57 6.53
CA HIS A 181 1.15 16.60 6.53
C HIS A 181 -0.21 16.05 6.99
N THR A 182 -0.58 14.88 6.49
CA THR A 182 -1.82 14.21 6.87
C THR A 182 -1.85 13.92 8.36
N ASN A 183 -0.76 13.41 8.93
CA ASN A 183 -0.63 13.13 10.37
C ASN A 183 -0.64 14.42 11.20
N HIS A 184 -0.10 15.53 10.67
CA HIS A 184 -0.23 16.83 11.31
C HIS A 184 -1.69 17.30 11.42
N VAL A 185 -2.42 17.30 10.30
CA VAL A 185 -3.82 17.78 10.28
C VAL A 185 -4.72 16.84 11.07
N ASN A 186 -4.55 15.53 10.88
CA ASN A 186 -5.42 14.55 11.51
C ASN A 186 -5.06 14.34 12.98
N LEU A 187 -3.79 14.18 13.34
CA LEU A 187 -3.39 13.71 14.68
C LEU A 187 -2.72 14.81 15.53
N GLY A 188 -2.47 15.99 14.97
CA GLY A 188 -1.79 17.09 15.66
C GLY A 188 -0.28 16.87 15.80
N GLU A 189 0.30 15.93 15.04
CA GLU A 189 1.75 15.69 15.05
C GLU A 189 2.51 16.86 14.43
N ASP A 190 3.73 17.12 14.87
CA ASP A 190 4.56 18.21 14.31
C ASP A 190 5.54 17.64 13.27
N PRO A 191 5.37 17.95 11.96
CA PRO A 191 6.28 17.48 10.92
C PRO A 191 7.73 17.92 11.15
N ALA A 192 7.95 19.14 11.66
CA ALA A 192 9.31 19.64 11.89
C ALA A 192 10.03 18.88 13.00
N ARG A 193 9.28 18.41 14.01
CA ARG A 193 9.77 17.51 15.05
C ARG A 193 10.09 16.13 14.48
N ALA A 194 9.17 15.53 13.72
CA ALA A 194 9.39 14.24 13.09
C ALA A 194 10.67 14.27 12.23
N LEU A 195 10.81 15.25 11.34
CA LEU A 195 11.99 15.47 10.52
C LEU A 195 13.29 15.68 11.32
N GLY A 196 13.20 16.26 12.53
CA GLY A 196 14.35 16.47 13.42
C GLY A 196 14.83 15.21 14.13
N GLU A 197 13.97 14.21 14.25
CA GLU A 197 14.25 12.93 14.91
C GLU A 197 14.67 11.83 13.91
N LEU A 198 14.41 12.01 12.61
CA LEU A 198 14.75 11.04 11.56
C LEU A 198 16.26 10.78 11.41
N PRO A 199 16.67 9.55 11.06
CA PRO A 199 18.02 9.24 10.60
C PRO A 199 18.16 9.64 9.12
N LEU A 200 18.50 10.90 8.85
CA LEU A 200 18.51 11.46 7.49
C LEU A 200 19.42 10.69 6.51
N GLU A 201 20.49 10.05 7.01
CA GLU A 201 21.38 9.18 6.25
C GLU A 201 20.75 7.85 5.78
N ALA A 202 19.63 7.44 6.39
CA ALA A 202 18.89 6.24 6.03
C ALA A 202 17.91 6.48 4.87
N ILE A 203 17.58 7.73 4.54
CA ILE A 203 16.61 8.08 3.51
C ILE A 203 17.07 7.55 2.15
N ALA A 204 16.26 6.70 1.52
CA ALA A 204 16.43 6.23 0.15
C ALA A 204 15.85 7.26 -0.84
N TYR A 205 14.60 7.67 -0.66
CA TYR A 205 13.95 8.74 -1.40
C TYR A 205 12.71 9.24 -0.65
N VAL A 206 12.03 10.21 -1.24
CA VAL A 206 10.90 10.93 -0.63
C VAL A 206 9.67 10.84 -1.53
N HIS A 207 8.51 10.59 -0.95
CA HIS A 207 7.22 10.70 -1.63
C HIS A 207 6.59 12.07 -1.39
N VAL A 208 5.91 12.55 -2.42
CA VAL A 208 5.13 13.78 -2.43
C VAL A 208 3.83 13.49 -3.14
N ALA A 209 2.73 13.56 -2.42
CA ALA A 209 1.40 13.43 -2.97
C ALA A 209 0.54 14.68 -2.66
N GLY A 210 -0.63 14.74 -3.29
CA GLY A 210 -1.65 15.69 -2.91
C GLY A 210 -2.68 15.09 -1.95
N GLY A 211 -3.67 15.90 -1.63
CA GLY A 211 -4.76 15.50 -0.74
C GLY A 211 -5.79 16.61 -0.63
N PHE A 212 -6.83 16.35 0.14
CA PHE A 212 -7.88 17.33 0.38
C PHE A 212 -8.47 17.18 1.78
N GLU A 213 -8.98 18.28 2.33
CA GLU A 213 -9.71 18.26 3.59
C GLU A 213 -11.21 18.09 3.33
N ARG A 214 -11.86 17.21 4.10
CA ARG A 214 -13.32 17.11 4.16
C ARG A 214 -13.77 16.84 5.58
N ASP A 215 -14.74 17.60 6.05
CA ASP A 215 -15.34 17.46 7.39
C ASP A 215 -14.30 17.49 8.53
N GLY A 216 -13.26 18.33 8.40
CA GLY A 216 -12.18 18.44 9.39
C GLY A 216 -11.20 17.27 9.41
N VAL A 217 -11.22 16.42 8.38
CA VAL A 217 -10.29 15.29 8.19
C VAL A 217 -9.54 15.50 6.89
N TRP A 218 -8.21 15.44 6.95
CA TRP A 218 -7.38 15.38 5.77
C TRP A 218 -7.41 13.97 5.19
N HIS A 219 -7.80 13.90 3.91
CA HIS A 219 -7.74 12.71 3.11
C HIS A 219 -6.49 12.77 2.25
N ASP A 220 -5.52 11.95 2.61
CA ASP A 220 -4.39 11.64 1.74
C ASP A 220 -4.91 10.98 0.46
N SER A 221 -4.83 11.73 -0.63
CA SER A 221 -5.49 11.39 -1.88
C SER A 221 -4.58 11.77 -3.02
N HIS A 222 -4.00 10.76 -3.62
CA HIS A 222 -3.08 10.86 -4.76
C HIS A 222 -3.83 11.24 -6.06
N ALA A 223 -5.00 11.85 -5.96
CA ALA A 223 -5.86 12.32 -7.05
C ALA A 223 -5.91 13.86 -7.17
N HIS A 224 -5.25 14.58 -6.26
CA HIS A 224 -5.29 16.04 -6.16
C HIS A 224 -3.90 16.67 -6.31
N PRO A 225 -3.78 17.90 -6.82
CA PRO A 225 -2.50 18.61 -6.92
C PRO A 225 -1.75 18.68 -5.59
N VAL A 226 -0.41 18.67 -5.63
CA VAL A 226 0.41 18.80 -4.42
C VAL A 226 0.19 20.17 -3.77
N PRO A 227 -0.33 20.22 -2.53
CA PRO A 227 -0.65 21.49 -1.89
C PRO A 227 0.61 22.12 -1.30
N ARG A 228 0.56 23.45 -1.11
CA ARG A 228 1.70 24.21 -0.60
C ARG A 228 2.26 23.72 0.75
N PRO A 229 1.45 23.34 1.75
CA PRO A 229 1.97 22.80 3.01
C PRO A 229 2.87 21.57 2.84
N VAL A 230 2.56 20.67 1.90
CA VAL A 230 3.39 19.49 1.62
C VAL A 230 4.73 19.90 1.00
N LEU A 231 4.72 20.85 0.05
CA LEU A 231 5.95 21.41 -0.53
C LEU A 231 6.82 22.15 0.51
N ASP A 232 6.20 22.79 1.50
CA ASP A 232 6.92 23.46 2.58
C ASP A 232 7.60 22.44 3.52
N ILE A 233 6.96 21.29 3.83
CA ILE A 233 7.60 20.18 4.56
C ILE A 233 8.76 19.59 3.74
N LEU A 234 8.58 19.39 2.44
CA LEU A 234 9.66 18.96 1.54
C LEU A 234 10.83 19.96 1.55
N THR A 235 10.53 21.25 1.55
CA THR A 235 11.55 22.32 1.63
C THR A 235 12.31 22.24 2.96
N ASP A 236 11.64 22.00 4.09
CA ASP A 236 12.28 21.81 5.40
C ASP A 236 13.20 20.57 5.38
N LEU A 237 12.70 19.42 4.92
CA LEU A 237 13.52 18.20 4.77
C LEU A 237 14.76 18.46 3.89
N ALA A 238 14.57 19.13 2.75
CA ALA A 238 15.65 19.46 1.81
C ALA A 238 16.67 20.47 2.38
N SER A 239 16.30 21.24 3.41
CA SER A 239 17.22 22.11 4.14
C SER A 239 18.11 21.37 5.13
N ARG A 240 17.68 20.18 5.57
CA ARG A 240 18.40 19.33 6.54
C ARG A 240 19.30 18.30 5.84
N VAL A 241 18.86 17.77 4.70
CA VAL A 241 19.60 16.81 3.88
C VAL A 241 19.29 17.04 2.41
N ALA A 242 20.25 16.79 1.52
CA ALA A 242 19.93 16.68 0.10
C ALA A 242 19.32 15.29 -0.17
N PRO A 243 17.99 15.15 -0.34
CA PRO A 243 17.37 13.84 -0.51
C PRO A 243 17.93 13.16 -1.76
N PRO A 244 18.18 11.82 -1.75
CA PRO A 244 18.73 11.15 -2.92
C PRO A 244 17.75 11.12 -4.09
N GLY A 245 16.44 11.07 -3.81
CA GLY A 245 15.37 11.22 -4.80
C GLY A 245 14.09 11.77 -4.18
N VAL A 246 13.24 12.36 -5.02
CA VAL A 246 11.89 12.82 -4.64
C VAL A 246 10.93 12.43 -5.76
N LEU A 247 9.81 11.83 -5.44
CA LEU A 247 8.85 11.31 -6.41
C LEU A 247 7.46 11.90 -6.20
N LEU A 248 6.86 12.36 -7.30
CA LEU A 248 5.45 12.71 -7.34
C LEU A 248 4.60 11.45 -7.39
N GLU A 249 3.70 11.27 -6.42
CA GLU A 249 2.71 10.21 -6.43
C GLU A 249 1.34 10.74 -6.90
N ARG A 250 0.89 10.18 -8.04
CA ARG A 250 -0.40 10.45 -8.67
C ARG A 250 -1.00 9.11 -9.09
N ASP A 251 -2.10 8.72 -8.45
CA ASP A 251 -2.70 7.39 -8.64
C ASP A 251 -4.05 7.40 -9.33
N GLU A 252 -4.74 8.53 -9.27
CA GLU A 252 -6.08 8.70 -9.81
C GLU A 252 -6.25 10.14 -10.34
N ASN A 253 -7.37 10.39 -11.02
CA ASN A 253 -7.73 11.71 -11.55
C ASN A 253 -6.55 12.39 -12.28
N PHE A 254 -5.95 11.66 -13.22
CA PHE A 254 -4.77 12.10 -13.93
C PHE A 254 -5.06 13.37 -14.75
N PRO A 255 -4.39 14.50 -14.45
CA PRO A 255 -4.54 15.70 -15.28
C PRO A 255 -3.74 15.53 -16.58
N ASP A 256 -3.76 16.56 -17.43
CA ASP A 256 -2.94 16.54 -18.63
C ASP A 256 -1.42 16.55 -18.32
N GLY A 257 -0.62 16.27 -19.35
CA GLY A 257 0.83 16.13 -19.18
C GLY A 257 1.56 17.42 -18.82
N ASP A 258 1.01 18.59 -19.13
CA ASP A 258 1.64 19.86 -18.80
C ASP A 258 1.39 20.21 -17.31
N GLU A 259 0.21 19.90 -16.79
CA GLU A 259 -0.09 20.01 -15.36
C GLU A 259 0.81 19.07 -14.53
N LEU A 260 0.93 17.79 -14.92
CA LEU A 260 1.84 16.84 -14.25
C LEU A 260 3.30 17.31 -14.27
N ARG A 261 3.75 17.85 -15.40
CA ARG A 261 5.09 18.45 -15.51
C ARG A 261 5.26 19.62 -14.57
N GLY A 262 4.24 20.47 -14.45
CA GLY A 262 4.21 21.59 -13.51
C GLY A 262 4.36 21.15 -12.05
N GLU A 263 3.70 20.07 -11.65
CA GLU A 263 3.84 19.50 -10.30
C GLU A 263 5.25 18.95 -10.05
N VAL A 264 5.80 18.20 -11.01
CA VAL A 264 7.19 17.71 -10.95
C VAL A 264 8.18 18.88 -10.82
N GLU A 265 7.93 19.98 -11.54
CA GLU A 265 8.77 21.18 -11.45
C GLU A 265 8.63 21.90 -10.10
N ALA A 266 7.42 21.99 -9.55
CA ALA A 266 7.21 22.54 -8.21
C ALA A 266 7.99 21.77 -7.14
N ILE A 267 8.07 20.44 -7.27
CA ILE A 267 8.91 19.59 -6.41
C ILE A 267 10.40 19.94 -6.56
N ARG A 268 10.91 20.10 -7.80
CA ARG A 268 12.31 20.51 -8.04
C ARG A 268 12.62 21.84 -7.35
N VAL A 269 11.76 22.83 -7.55
CA VAL A 269 11.89 24.18 -6.94
C VAL A 269 11.88 24.11 -5.41
N ALA A 270 11.02 23.30 -4.81
CA ALA A 270 10.98 23.12 -3.35
C ALA A 270 12.29 22.53 -2.81
N VAL A 271 12.84 21.50 -3.47
CA VAL A 271 14.13 20.90 -3.10
C VAL A 271 15.28 21.90 -3.25
N GLU A 272 15.32 22.65 -4.34
CA GLU A 272 16.34 23.68 -4.57
C GLU A 272 16.29 24.79 -3.51
N LYS A 273 15.08 25.26 -3.19
CA LYS A 273 14.85 26.25 -2.13
C LYS A 273 15.36 25.75 -0.77
N GLY A 274 15.06 24.50 -0.41
CA GLY A 274 15.55 23.89 0.83
C GLY A 274 17.07 23.82 0.87
N ARG A 275 17.68 23.32 -0.22
CA ARG A 275 19.16 23.24 -0.35
C ARG A 275 19.82 24.61 -0.27
N ALA A 276 19.23 25.65 -0.85
CA ALA A 276 19.77 27.01 -0.77
C ALA A 276 19.68 27.60 0.65
N ALA A 277 18.70 27.16 1.45
CA ALA A 277 18.54 27.56 2.84
C ALA A 277 19.48 26.81 3.81
N ALA A 278 20.14 25.72 3.36
CA ALA A 278 21.07 24.93 4.15
C ALA A 278 22.35 25.73 4.50
N THR A 279 22.26 26.58 5.52
CA THR A 279 23.37 27.35 6.04
C THR A 279 24.09 26.55 7.14
N GLY A 280 25.23 25.96 6.78
CA GLY A 280 26.36 25.69 7.69
C GLY A 280 26.18 24.74 8.88
N THR A 281 25.01 24.13 9.11
CA THR A 281 24.87 23.07 10.12
C THR A 281 25.14 21.73 9.45
N GLY A 282 26.42 21.35 9.41
CA GLY A 282 26.78 19.97 9.16
C GLY A 282 26.14 19.12 10.24
N ALA A 283 24.96 18.53 9.97
CA ALA A 283 24.42 17.48 10.80
C ALA A 283 25.50 16.39 10.85
N ALA A 284 26.13 16.23 12.01
CA ALA A 284 27.10 15.17 12.20
C ALA A 284 26.38 13.86 11.89
N ALA A 285 26.77 13.20 10.81
CA ALA A 285 26.19 11.92 10.41
C ALA A 285 26.30 10.99 11.61
N ARG A 286 25.16 10.69 12.25
CA ARG A 286 25.13 9.70 13.32
C ARG A 286 25.36 8.37 12.61
N THR A 287 26.41 7.67 13.01
CA THR A 287 26.64 6.32 12.49
C THR A 287 25.56 5.42 13.07
N LEU A 288 24.63 4.95 12.22
CA LEU A 288 23.68 3.91 12.59
C LEU A 288 24.46 2.70 13.09
N ARG A 289 24.08 2.18 14.25
CA ARG A 289 24.72 1.00 14.82
C ARG A 289 24.20 -0.21 14.09
N THR A 290 25.03 -0.85 13.26
CA THR A 290 24.74 -2.18 12.74
C THR A 290 24.93 -3.23 13.85
N GLY A 291 24.02 -3.21 14.81
CA GLY A 291 23.96 -4.17 15.90
C GLY A 291 23.20 -5.42 15.46
N ALA A 292 23.93 -6.47 15.12
CA ALA A 292 23.38 -7.81 14.99
C ALA A 292 23.10 -8.37 16.39
N ASP A 293 22.03 -7.93 17.04
CA ASP A 293 21.47 -8.70 18.15
C ASP A 293 20.42 -9.65 17.54
N ALA A 294 20.91 -10.85 17.22
CA ALA A 294 20.10 -11.97 16.79
C ALA A 294 19.32 -12.48 18.01
N GLY A 295 18.17 -11.86 18.26
CA GLY A 295 17.14 -12.40 19.15
C GLY A 295 16.62 -13.71 18.56
N SER A 296 17.13 -14.82 19.07
CA SER A 296 16.65 -16.17 18.85
C SER A 296 15.15 -16.23 19.12
N GLY A 297 14.37 -16.85 18.22
CA GLY A 297 12.92 -17.07 18.35
C GLY A 297 12.54 -17.72 19.66
N SER A 298 12.38 -16.89 20.68
CA SER A 298 12.19 -17.28 22.07
C SER A 298 10.70 -17.34 22.37
N ALA A 299 10.32 -18.05 23.43
CA ALA A 299 8.94 -18.04 23.91
C ALA A 299 8.44 -16.63 24.27
N ALA A 300 9.35 -15.70 24.59
CA ALA A 300 9.00 -14.30 24.84
C ALA A 300 8.61 -13.57 23.55
N ASP A 301 9.30 -13.82 22.43
CA ASP A 301 9.00 -13.22 21.13
C ASP A 301 7.64 -13.68 20.61
N ASP A 302 7.32 -14.96 20.79
CA ASP A 302 6.02 -15.52 20.43
C ASP A 302 4.89 -14.89 21.28
N ALA A 303 5.14 -14.65 22.57
CA ALA A 303 4.18 -13.96 23.43
C ALA A 303 3.97 -12.49 23.05
N VAL A 304 5.04 -11.77 22.66
CA VAL A 304 4.96 -10.39 22.14
C VAL A 304 4.13 -10.36 20.86
N ARG A 305 4.43 -11.25 19.91
CA ARG A 305 3.65 -11.39 18.67
C ARG A 305 2.19 -11.69 18.94
N GLN A 306 1.90 -12.60 19.87
CA GLN A 306 0.52 -12.93 20.22
C GLN A 306 -0.24 -11.72 20.79
N ARG A 307 0.36 -10.95 21.71
CA ARG A 307 -0.26 -9.74 22.26
C ARG A 307 -0.52 -8.69 21.18
N LEU A 308 0.47 -8.41 20.35
CA LEU A 308 0.32 -7.49 19.22
C LEU A 308 -0.76 -7.97 18.25
N GLY A 309 -0.78 -9.27 17.94
CA GLY A 309 -1.74 -9.89 17.06
C GLY A 309 -3.17 -9.77 17.57
N LEU A 310 -3.39 -9.96 18.88
CA LEU A 310 -4.70 -9.77 19.51
C LEU A 310 -5.16 -8.31 19.41
N ALA A 311 -4.27 -7.35 19.65
CA ALA A 311 -4.58 -5.93 19.54
C ALA A 311 -4.92 -5.52 18.09
N GLN A 312 -4.11 -5.95 17.12
CA GLN A 312 -4.35 -5.74 15.69
C GLN A 312 -5.64 -6.40 15.21
N ALA A 313 -5.93 -7.63 15.65
CA ALA A 313 -7.16 -8.34 15.32
C ALA A 313 -8.39 -7.64 15.89
N ALA A 314 -8.33 -7.14 17.13
CA ALA A 314 -9.41 -6.39 17.75
C ALA A 314 -9.72 -5.09 16.98
N LEU A 315 -8.68 -4.31 16.65
CA LEU A 315 -8.83 -3.08 15.87
C LEU A 315 -9.40 -3.38 14.47
N LEU A 316 -8.82 -4.35 13.76
CA LEU A 316 -9.26 -4.70 12.42
C LEU A 316 -10.70 -5.24 12.42
N SER A 317 -11.07 -6.06 13.39
CA SER A 317 -12.44 -6.57 13.53
C SER A 317 -13.45 -5.45 13.77
N ALA A 318 -13.09 -4.41 14.52
CA ALA A 318 -13.95 -3.23 14.68
C ALA A 318 -14.12 -2.45 13.36
N LEU A 319 -13.04 -2.35 12.57
CA LEU A 319 -13.04 -1.63 11.30
C LEU A 319 -13.80 -2.33 10.17
N VAL A 320 -13.69 -3.66 10.07
CA VAL A 320 -14.20 -4.41 8.89
C VAL A 320 -15.27 -5.46 9.18
N ALA A 321 -15.53 -5.78 10.46
CA ALA A 321 -16.48 -6.81 10.86
C ALA A 321 -17.52 -6.32 11.88
N GLY A 322 -17.57 -5.00 12.16
CA GLY A 322 -18.58 -4.40 13.03
C GLY A 322 -18.47 -4.81 14.50
N SER A 323 -17.31 -5.30 14.94
CA SER A 323 -17.06 -5.57 16.35
C SER A 323 -16.99 -4.27 17.18
N PRO A 324 -17.21 -4.32 18.50
CA PRO A 324 -17.06 -3.15 19.36
C PRO A 324 -15.66 -2.52 19.22
N VAL A 325 -15.62 -1.19 19.24
CA VAL A 325 -14.37 -0.42 19.24
C VAL A 325 -13.55 -0.78 20.50
N PRO A 326 -12.27 -1.16 20.35
CA PRO A 326 -11.39 -1.42 21.48
C PRO A 326 -11.21 -0.19 22.38
N GLU A 327 -10.88 -0.42 23.64
CA GLU A 327 -10.63 0.66 24.61
C GLU A 327 -9.50 1.58 24.16
N GLY A 328 -9.57 2.87 24.53
CA GLY A 328 -8.56 3.88 24.20
C GLY A 328 -8.68 4.50 22.81
N PHE A 329 -9.42 3.90 21.87
CA PHE A 329 -9.61 4.47 20.53
C PHE A 329 -10.75 5.49 20.45
N ASP A 330 -10.55 6.50 19.60
CA ASP A 330 -11.60 7.42 19.19
C ASP A 330 -12.63 6.73 18.27
N ARG A 331 -13.84 6.55 18.79
CA ARG A 331 -14.95 5.90 18.10
C ARG A 331 -15.40 6.64 16.83
N VAL A 332 -15.34 7.98 16.84
CA VAL A 332 -15.75 8.80 15.70
C VAL A 332 -14.76 8.60 14.56
N ARG A 333 -13.46 8.70 14.84
CA ARG A 333 -12.41 8.49 13.84
C ARG A 333 -12.38 7.07 13.31
N LEU A 334 -12.56 6.05 14.16
CA LEU A 334 -12.71 4.68 13.68
C LEU A 334 -13.92 4.49 12.78
N GLY A 335 -15.03 5.16 13.07
CA GLY A 335 -16.19 5.17 12.18
C GLY A 335 -15.87 5.79 10.81
N VAL A 336 -15.08 6.87 10.77
CA VAL A 336 -14.61 7.47 9.50
C VAL A 336 -13.68 6.50 8.76
N GLN A 337 -12.70 5.89 9.44
CA GLN A 337 -11.77 4.92 8.85
C GLN A 337 -12.52 3.71 8.28
N ALA A 338 -13.47 3.13 9.03
CA ALA A 338 -14.27 2.00 8.58
C ALA A 338 -15.06 2.32 7.30
N ARG A 339 -15.68 3.52 7.21
CA ARG A 339 -16.37 3.97 6.00
C ARG A 339 -15.41 4.19 4.83
N ALA A 340 -14.23 4.76 5.09
CA ALA A 340 -13.21 4.95 4.08
C ALA A 340 -12.71 3.61 3.50
N LEU A 341 -12.43 2.62 4.36
CA LEU A 341 -12.05 1.27 3.95
C LEU A 341 -13.13 0.60 3.10
N ALA A 342 -14.40 0.66 3.53
CA ALA A 342 -15.52 0.10 2.78
C ALA A 342 -15.69 0.77 1.40
N GLY A 343 -15.49 2.10 1.33
CA GLY A 343 -15.49 2.86 0.09
C GLY A 343 -14.37 2.42 -0.86
N LYS A 344 -13.11 2.41 -0.37
CA LYS A 344 -11.94 1.96 -1.15
C LYS A 344 -12.12 0.54 -1.65
N ARG A 345 -12.65 -0.36 -0.81
CA ARG A 345 -12.94 -1.74 -1.18
C ARG A 345 -13.97 -1.82 -2.32
N ALA A 346 -15.03 -1.00 -2.29
CA ALA A 346 -15.99 -0.91 -3.38
C ALA A 346 -15.35 -0.43 -4.69
N ASP A 347 -14.44 0.55 -4.60
CA ASP A 347 -13.75 1.12 -5.77
C ASP A 347 -12.79 0.09 -6.38
N VAL A 348 -12.01 -0.62 -5.56
CA VAL A 348 -11.10 -1.67 -6.04
C VAL A 348 -11.87 -2.86 -6.62
N VAL A 349 -12.97 -3.31 -5.99
CA VAL A 349 -13.82 -4.35 -6.58
C VAL A 349 -14.41 -3.89 -7.91
N GLY A 350 -14.76 -2.60 -8.05
CA GLY A 350 -15.20 -2.03 -9.33
C GLY A 350 -14.13 -2.09 -10.42
N LYS A 351 -12.85 -1.90 -10.06
CA LYS A 351 -11.72 -2.03 -11.00
C LYS A 351 -11.44 -3.49 -11.37
N VAL A 352 -11.54 -4.40 -10.40
CA VAL A 352 -11.27 -5.86 -10.59
C VAL A 352 -12.40 -6.58 -11.31
N ALA A 353 -13.63 -6.11 -11.15
CA ALA A 353 -14.86 -6.64 -11.73
C ALA A 353 -15.71 -5.51 -12.33
N PRO A 354 -15.26 -4.88 -13.43
CA PRO A 354 -15.89 -3.69 -14.01
C PRO A 354 -17.30 -3.93 -14.54
N GLU A 355 -17.70 -5.18 -14.73
CA GLU A 355 -19.07 -5.50 -15.12
C GLU A 355 -20.07 -5.28 -13.96
N LEU A 356 -19.63 -5.34 -12.70
CA LEU A 356 -20.54 -5.21 -11.55
C LEU A 356 -21.15 -3.80 -11.42
N PRO A 357 -20.37 -2.71 -11.51
CA PRO A 357 -20.93 -1.36 -11.59
C PRO A 357 -21.87 -1.17 -12.78
N VAL A 358 -21.61 -1.84 -13.92
CA VAL A 358 -22.47 -1.76 -15.11
C VAL A 358 -23.81 -2.47 -14.88
N ILE A 359 -23.78 -3.69 -14.34
CA ILE A 359 -24.98 -4.50 -14.09
C ILE A 359 -25.87 -3.88 -13.00
N LEU A 360 -25.27 -3.38 -11.92
CA LEU A 360 -26.00 -2.83 -10.77
C LEU A 360 -26.32 -1.33 -10.93
N GLY A 361 -25.64 -0.63 -11.84
CA GLY A 361 -25.78 0.81 -12.05
C GLY A 361 -25.59 1.61 -10.76
N ALA A 362 -26.46 2.60 -10.53
CA ALA A 362 -26.44 3.43 -9.33
C ALA A 362 -26.60 2.64 -8.00
N ARG A 363 -27.07 1.39 -8.05
CA ARG A 363 -27.22 0.53 -6.86
C ARG A 363 -25.93 -0.15 -6.43
N TYR A 364 -24.89 -0.16 -7.27
CA TYR A 364 -23.62 -0.83 -6.97
C TYR A 364 -23.02 -0.37 -5.65
N ARG A 365 -22.75 0.93 -5.51
CA ARG A 365 -22.06 1.48 -4.34
C ARG A 365 -22.87 1.30 -3.05
N PRO A 366 -24.17 1.67 -2.98
CA PRO A 366 -24.97 1.41 -1.78
C PRO A 366 -25.05 -0.07 -1.40
N ALA A 367 -25.23 -0.98 -2.38
CA ALA A 367 -25.30 -2.42 -2.11
C ALA A 367 -23.96 -2.96 -1.60
N PHE A 368 -22.84 -2.52 -2.18
CA PHE A 368 -21.52 -2.95 -1.74
C PHE A 368 -21.21 -2.47 -0.32
N LEU A 369 -21.52 -1.21 0.00
CA LEU A 369 -21.30 -0.66 1.34
C LEU A 369 -22.13 -1.40 2.41
N ALA A 370 -23.39 -1.76 2.09
CA ALA A 370 -24.21 -2.57 2.98
C ALA A 370 -23.64 -3.99 3.19
N TYR A 371 -23.14 -4.62 2.13
CA TYR A 371 -22.43 -5.90 2.20
C TYR A 371 -21.17 -5.81 3.08
N ALA A 372 -20.35 -4.77 2.87
CA ALA A 372 -19.05 -4.61 3.52
C ALA A 372 -19.14 -4.39 5.03
N GLN A 373 -20.26 -3.88 5.57
CA GLN A 373 -20.43 -3.61 7.01
C GLN A 373 -20.34 -4.85 7.91
N GLY A 374 -20.62 -6.04 7.39
CA GLY A 374 -20.56 -7.29 8.17
C GLY A 374 -19.89 -8.46 7.47
N CYS A 375 -19.34 -8.24 6.27
CA CYS A 375 -18.67 -9.26 5.48
C CYS A 375 -17.22 -8.86 5.24
N PRO A 376 -16.28 -9.16 6.16
CA PRO A 376 -14.88 -8.82 5.98
C PRO A 376 -14.27 -9.57 4.79
N MET A 377 -13.23 -9.00 4.18
CA MET A 377 -12.51 -9.64 3.09
C MET A 377 -11.58 -10.73 3.64
N THR A 378 -11.58 -11.91 3.01
CA THR A 378 -10.82 -13.09 3.50
C THR A 378 -9.94 -13.75 2.43
N GLY A 379 -9.98 -13.29 1.18
CA GLY A 379 -9.28 -13.94 0.05
C GLY A 379 -8.96 -13.00 -1.12
N GLY A 380 -8.75 -11.72 -0.84
CA GLY A 380 -8.50 -10.67 -1.83
C GLY A 380 -9.72 -10.28 -2.68
N TYR A 381 -9.54 -9.24 -3.51
CA TYR A 381 -10.62 -8.54 -4.19
C TYR A 381 -11.42 -9.36 -5.21
N ARG A 382 -10.78 -10.32 -5.91
CA ARG A 382 -11.50 -11.20 -6.86
C ARG A 382 -12.47 -12.12 -6.14
N ARG A 383 -12.04 -12.68 -5.01
CA ARG A 383 -12.91 -13.52 -4.18
C ARG A 383 -14.01 -12.67 -3.56
N ASP A 384 -13.65 -11.48 -3.12
CA ASP A 384 -14.59 -10.54 -2.54
C ASP A 384 -15.71 -10.12 -3.50
N ALA A 385 -15.39 -9.89 -4.77
CA ALA A 385 -16.38 -9.64 -5.82
C ALA A 385 -17.37 -10.81 -5.95
N LEU A 386 -16.90 -12.06 -5.87
CA LEU A 386 -17.76 -13.25 -5.90
C LEU A 386 -18.65 -13.35 -4.65
N ASP A 387 -18.09 -13.08 -3.47
CA ASP A 387 -18.80 -13.15 -2.19
C ASP A 387 -19.84 -12.02 -2.08
N PHE A 388 -19.55 -10.82 -2.60
CA PHE A 388 -20.49 -9.72 -2.76
C PHE A 388 -21.69 -10.12 -3.62
N VAL A 389 -21.45 -10.65 -4.82
CA VAL A 389 -22.54 -11.07 -5.71
C VAL A 389 -23.36 -12.21 -5.09
N ALA A 390 -22.70 -13.16 -4.41
CA ALA A 390 -23.40 -14.21 -3.67
C ALA A 390 -24.23 -13.65 -2.50
N HIS A 391 -23.78 -12.59 -1.85
CA HIS A 391 -24.55 -11.88 -0.84
C HIS A 391 -25.79 -11.24 -1.47
N VAL A 392 -25.63 -10.42 -2.51
CA VAL A 392 -26.73 -9.74 -3.21
C VAL A 392 -27.78 -10.75 -3.69
N LEU A 393 -27.38 -11.86 -4.32
CA LEU A 393 -28.31 -12.88 -4.82
C LEU A 393 -29.12 -13.58 -3.71
N ARG A 394 -28.62 -13.60 -2.46
CA ARG A 394 -29.27 -14.16 -1.27
C ARG A 394 -30.16 -13.15 -0.55
N THR A 395 -29.74 -11.88 -0.46
CA THR A 395 -30.38 -10.86 0.37
C THR A 395 -31.27 -9.90 -0.41
N ALA A 396 -31.16 -9.87 -1.74
CA ALA A 396 -31.99 -9.04 -2.59
C ALA A 396 -33.49 -9.29 -2.33
N PRO A 397 -34.29 -8.24 -2.06
CA PRO A 397 -35.74 -8.35 -1.99
C PRO A 397 -36.31 -8.85 -3.32
N GLY A 398 -37.51 -9.43 -3.28
CA GLY A 398 -38.20 -9.95 -4.47
C GLY A 398 -38.55 -8.91 -5.56
N ASP A 399 -38.17 -7.64 -5.36
CA ASP A 399 -38.47 -6.48 -6.21
C ASP A 399 -37.26 -6.06 -7.08
N GLU A 400 -36.16 -6.83 -7.07
CA GLU A 400 -35.09 -6.62 -8.05
C GLU A 400 -35.54 -6.97 -9.46
N ASP A 401 -35.15 -6.12 -10.43
CA ASP A 401 -35.32 -6.39 -11.86
C ASP A 401 -34.82 -7.82 -12.18
N PRO A 402 -35.72 -8.72 -12.64
CA PRO A 402 -35.34 -10.09 -13.02
C PRO A 402 -34.20 -10.14 -14.05
N GLY A 403 -34.02 -9.10 -14.86
CA GLY A 403 -32.88 -8.93 -15.77
C GLY A 403 -31.55 -8.85 -15.03
N VAL A 404 -31.41 -7.88 -14.14
CA VAL A 404 -30.19 -7.67 -13.33
C VAL A 404 -29.85 -8.93 -12.53
N ARG A 405 -30.85 -9.58 -11.93
CA ARG A 405 -30.63 -10.81 -11.16
C ARG A 405 -30.12 -11.96 -12.01
N ARG A 406 -30.57 -12.09 -13.27
CA ARG A 406 -30.06 -13.09 -14.22
C ARG A 406 -28.62 -12.79 -14.62
N GLU A 407 -28.30 -11.53 -14.90
CA GLU A 407 -26.94 -11.10 -15.27
C GLU A 407 -25.94 -11.34 -14.15
N LEU A 408 -26.28 -10.96 -12.91
CA LEU A 408 -25.44 -11.25 -11.74
C LEU A 408 -25.23 -12.75 -11.53
N ARG A 409 -26.28 -13.57 -11.67
CA ARG A 409 -26.17 -15.02 -11.57
C ARG A 409 -25.25 -15.59 -12.65
N GLN A 410 -25.37 -15.11 -13.88
CA GLN A 410 -24.52 -15.54 -14.99
C GLN A 410 -23.05 -15.15 -14.75
N TRP A 411 -22.81 -13.88 -14.39
CA TRP A 411 -21.48 -13.38 -14.04
C TRP A 411 -20.82 -14.22 -12.94
N TRP A 412 -21.59 -14.56 -11.89
CA TRP A 412 -21.12 -15.39 -10.78
C TRP A 412 -20.83 -16.83 -11.21
N LEU A 413 -21.71 -17.48 -11.98
CA LEU A 413 -21.51 -18.87 -12.44
C LEU A 413 -20.29 -19.02 -13.35
N GLU A 414 -20.01 -18.01 -14.19
CA GLU A 414 -18.84 -18.01 -15.08
C GLU A 414 -17.50 -17.97 -14.32
N ARG A 415 -17.49 -17.40 -13.11
CA ARG A 415 -16.27 -17.10 -12.34
C ARG A 415 -16.12 -17.93 -11.05
N SER A 416 -17.22 -18.48 -10.53
CA SER A 416 -17.24 -19.32 -9.31
C SER A 416 -16.88 -20.79 -9.57
N GLY A 417 -16.95 -21.24 -10.83
CA GLY A 417 -16.61 -22.61 -11.21
C GLY A 417 -15.11 -22.81 -11.47
N PRO A 418 -14.60 -24.05 -11.43
CA PRO A 418 -13.28 -24.36 -11.98
C PRO A 418 -13.26 -24.02 -13.47
N VAL A 419 -12.20 -23.34 -13.93
CA VAL A 419 -11.90 -22.85 -15.29
C VAL A 419 -12.92 -23.27 -16.37
N PRO A 420 -13.58 -22.33 -17.07
CA PRO A 420 -14.65 -22.65 -18.01
C PRO A 420 -14.25 -23.76 -18.98
N ARG A 421 -14.99 -24.89 -18.95
CA ARG A 421 -14.93 -25.87 -20.04
C ARG A 421 -15.41 -25.15 -21.29
N SER A 422 -14.50 -24.90 -22.23
CA SER A 422 -14.77 -24.14 -23.48
C SER A 422 -16.18 -24.39 -24.02
N ALA A 423 -16.97 -23.33 -24.18
CA ALA A 423 -18.34 -23.40 -24.70
C ALA A 423 -18.41 -23.74 -26.21
N ARG A 424 -17.27 -24.01 -26.87
CA ARG A 424 -17.23 -24.37 -28.29
C ARG A 424 -17.54 -25.87 -28.47
N PRO A 425 -18.62 -26.25 -29.18
CA PRO A 425 -19.03 -27.65 -29.37
C PRO A 425 -17.92 -28.55 -29.95
N GLY A 426 -17.07 -27.99 -30.82
CA GLY A 426 -15.98 -28.74 -31.48
C GLY A 426 -14.90 -29.28 -30.55
N ALA A 427 -14.67 -28.66 -29.38
CA ALA A 427 -13.64 -29.09 -28.44
C ALA A 427 -14.05 -30.31 -27.61
N ARG A 428 -15.35 -30.60 -27.48
CA ARG A 428 -15.86 -31.82 -26.83
C ARG A 428 -15.69 -33.03 -27.75
N LEU A 429 -15.88 -32.86 -29.05
CA LEU A 429 -15.75 -33.95 -30.02
C LEU A 429 -14.29 -34.40 -30.19
N ALA A 430 -13.34 -33.44 -30.22
CA ALA A 430 -11.91 -33.73 -30.36
C ALA A 430 -11.30 -34.49 -29.17
N ARG A 431 -11.88 -34.40 -27.96
CA ARG A 431 -11.41 -35.17 -26.78
C ARG A 431 -12.10 -36.52 -26.63
N ALA A 432 -13.33 -36.68 -27.12
CA ALA A 432 -14.00 -37.98 -27.16
C ALA A 432 -13.34 -38.91 -28.20
N THR A 433 -12.97 -38.40 -29.38
CA THR A 433 -12.28 -39.19 -30.41
C THR A 433 -10.86 -39.57 -30.01
N ARG A 434 -10.15 -38.72 -29.25
CA ARG A 434 -8.79 -39.04 -28.75
C ARG A 434 -8.75 -40.13 -27.67
N ARG A 435 -9.85 -40.34 -26.93
CA ARG A 435 -9.96 -41.45 -25.95
C ARG A 435 -10.41 -42.78 -26.56
N VAL A 436 -11.06 -42.75 -27.73
CA VAL A 436 -11.48 -43.97 -28.45
C VAL A 436 -10.35 -44.49 -29.36
N LEU A 437 -9.47 -43.63 -29.86
CA LEU A 437 -8.34 -44.03 -30.72
C LEU A 437 -7.07 -44.47 -29.96
N LEU A 438 -7.06 -44.42 -28.63
CA LEU A 438 -5.97 -44.94 -27.78
C LEU A 438 -6.36 -46.21 -27.00
N ARG A 439 -7.46 -46.86 -27.40
CA ARG A 439 -7.83 -48.22 -26.99
C ARG A 439 -8.12 -49.07 -28.22
N ARG A 440 -7.11 -49.28 -29.06
CA ARG A 440 -6.92 -50.48 -29.87
C ARG A 440 -5.43 -50.72 -30.04
#